data_AF-A0A3D5QB60-F1
#
_entry.id   AF-A0A3D5QB60-F1
#
_cell.length_a   1.000
_cell.length_b   1.000
_cell.length_c   1.000
_cell.angle_alpha   90.00
_cell.angle_beta   90.00
_cell.angle_gamma   90.00
#
_symmetry.space_group_name_H-M   'P 1'
#
loop_
_entity.id
_entity.type
_entity.pdbx_description
1 polymer ?
#
loop_
_entity_poly.entity_id
_entity_poly.type
_entity_poly.pdbx_seq_one_letter_code
_entity_poly.pdbx_strand_id
1 'polypeptide(L)'
;MNTQVLFYLIILTIFTYAINVPFGVARKKFRKFSLGWFLCIHAPIPVVAFIRISTQISFKLIPVLIIAAIAGQMTGSRVKRKNLS
;
A
#
# COMPACT_ATOMS: atom_id res chain seq x y z
N MET A 1 9.88 -11.86 18.88
CA MET A 1 10.09 -10.73 17.95
C MET A 1 10.57 -9.56 18.80
N ASN A 2 11.65 -8.89 18.41
CA ASN A 2 12.17 -7.74 19.17
C ASN A 2 11.12 -6.62 19.22
N THR A 3 10.95 -5.95 20.37
CA THR A 3 10.03 -4.83 20.55
C THR A 3 10.24 -3.72 19.52
N GLN A 4 11.49 -3.47 19.11
CA GLN A 4 11.80 -2.51 18.04
C GLN A 4 11.26 -2.95 16.67
N VAL A 5 11.43 -4.23 16.33
CA VAL A 5 10.91 -4.80 15.07
C VAL A 5 9.39 -4.79 15.05
N LEU A 6 8.75 -5.05 16.19
CA LEU A 6 7.30 -4.94 16.32
C LEU A 6 6.82 -3.49 16.10
N PHE A 7 7.51 -2.51 16.68
CA PHE A 7 7.22 -1.10 16.46
C PHE A 7 7.33 -0.71 14.98
N TYR A 8 8.44 -1.09 14.30
CA TYR A 8 8.60 -0.84 12.87
C TYR A 8 7.54 -1.55 12.02
N LEU A 9 7.13 -2.77 12.38
CA LEU A 9 6.06 -3.48 11.68
C LEU A 9 4.73 -2.73 11.74
N ILE A 10 4.35 -2.22 12.91
CA ILE A 10 3.09 -1.47 13.08
C ILE A 10 3.13 -0.21 12.21
N ILE A 11 4.21 0.57 12.31
CA ILE A 11 4.38 1.79 11.51
C ILE A 11 4.36 1.47 10.02
N LEU A 12 5.10 0.44 9.58
CA LEU A 12 5.16 0.06 8.17
C LEU A 12 3.81 -0.44 7.67
N THR A 13 3.03 -1.13 8.50
CA THR A 13 1.69 -1.59 8.14
C THR A 13 0.73 -0.42 7.94
N ILE A 14 0.74 0.54 8.87
CA ILE A 14 -0.06 1.78 8.77
C ILE A 14 0.37 2.59 7.56
N PHE A 15 1.67 2.76 7.35
CA PHE A 15 2.23 3.45 6.19
C PHE A 15 1.83 2.77 4.88
N THR A 16 1.93 1.44 4.81
CA THR A 16 1.53 0.63 3.65
C THR A 16 0.06 0.83 3.32
N TYR A 17 -0.82 0.82 4.32
CA TYR A 17 -2.22 1.14 4.12
C TYR A 17 -2.41 2.57 3.62
N ALA A 18 -1.82 3.55 4.32
CA ALA A 18 -1.96 4.97 4.05
C ALA A 18 -1.49 5.37 2.64
N ILE A 19 -0.34 4.84 2.17
CA ILE A 19 0.13 5.08 0.80
C ILE A 19 -0.76 4.39 -0.23
N ASN A 20 -1.31 3.21 0.06
CA ASN A 20 -2.15 2.50 -0.90
C ASN A 20 -3.55 3.12 -1.10
N VAL A 21 -4.04 3.94 -0.17
CA VAL A 21 -5.32 4.67 -0.31
C VAL A 21 -5.30 5.66 -1.49
N PRO A 22 -4.41 6.66 -1.58
CA PRO A 22 -4.36 7.60 -2.71
C PRO A 22 -4.05 6.88 -4.03
N PHE A 23 -3.21 5.85 -4.02
CA PHE A 23 -2.96 5.03 -5.21
C PHE A 23 -4.22 4.27 -5.66
N GLY A 24 -5.05 3.77 -4.74
CA GLY A 24 -6.35 3.18 -5.05
C GLY A 24 -7.33 4.18 -5.66
N VAL A 25 -7.31 5.44 -5.21
CA VAL A 25 -8.10 6.53 -5.83
C VAL A 25 -7.57 6.86 -7.23
N ALA A 26 -6.26 7.00 -7.40
CA ALA A 26 -5.61 7.32 -8.67
C ALA A 26 -5.84 6.22 -9.72
N ARG A 27 -5.76 4.95 -9.30
CA ARG A 27 -5.97 3.76 -10.14
C ARG A 27 -7.31 3.79 -10.88
N LYS A 28 -8.36 4.38 -10.30
CA LYS A 28 -9.68 4.53 -10.94
C LYS A 28 -9.67 5.42 -12.18
N LYS A 29 -8.71 6.34 -12.29
CA LYS A 29 -8.59 7.26 -13.42
C LYS A 29 -8.00 6.58 -14.65
N PHE A 30 -7.41 5.40 -14.50
CA PHE A 30 -6.74 4.67 -15.56
C PHE A 30 -7.56 3.46 -16.01
N ARG A 31 -7.50 3.11 -17.31
CA ARG A 31 -8.10 1.87 -17.83
C ARG A 31 -7.41 0.66 -17.18
N LYS A 32 -8.17 -0.36 -16.80
CA LYS A 32 -7.60 -1.63 -16.32
C LYS A 32 -6.58 -2.15 -17.34
N PHE A 33 -5.45 -2.66 -16.86
CA PHE A 33 -4.31 -3.14 -17.67
C PHE A 33 -3.57 -2.08 -18.51
N SER A 34 -3.87 -0.79 -18.34
CA SER A 34 -2.99 0.27 -18.88
C SER A 34 -1.71 0.42 -18.06
N LEU A 35 -0.69 1.05 -18.64
CA LEU A 35 0.55 1.39 -17.93
C LEU A 35 0.29 2.20 -16.66
N GLY A 36 -0.61 3.18 -16.69
CA GLY A 36 -0.97 3.96 -15.51
C GLY A 36 -1.64 3.12 -14.41
N TRP A 37 -2.52 2.19 -14.79
CA TRP A 37 -3.12 1.25 -13.83
C TRP A 37 -2.07 0.31 -13.21
N PHE A 38 -1.14 -0.19 -14.03
CA PHE A 38 -0.04 -1.03 -13.58
C PHE A 38 0.88 -0.29 -12.60
N LEU A 39 1.28 0.94 -12.94
CA LEU A 39 2.10 1.79 -12.08
C LEU A 39 1.40 2.10 -10.75
N CYS A 40 0.08 2.33 -10.74
CA CYS A 40 -0.62 2.59 -9.48
C CYS A 40 -0.61 1.40 -8.51
N ILE A 41 -0.47 0.17 -9.03
CA ILE A 41 -0.37 -1.04 -8.20
C ILE A 41 1.07 -1.31 -7.80
N HIS A 42 2.02 -1.13 -8.71
CA HIS A 42 3.40 -1.55 -8.50
C HIS A 42 4.26 -0.47 -7.86
N ALA A 43 4.00 0.83 -8.06
CA ALA A 43 4.83 1.90 -7.49
C ALA A 43 4.92 1.87 -5.94
N PRO A 44 3.85 1.55 -5.18
CA PRO A 44 3.97 1.40 -3.73
C PRO A 44 4.84 0.21 -3.29
N ILE A 45 4.97 -0.84 -4.12
CA ILE A 45 5.62 -2.10 -3.73
C ILE A 45 7.14 -1.90 -3.48
N PRO A 46 7.94 -1.29 -4.39
CA PRO A 46 9.35 -1.00 -4.14
C PRO A 46 9.57 -0.15 -2.90
N VAL A 47 8.70 0.84 -2.63
CA VAL A 47 8.80 1.72 -1.47
C VAL A 47 8.64 0.91 -0.18
N VAL A 48 7.60 0.09 -0.09
CA VAL A 48 7.36 -0.76 1.09
C VAL A 48 8.45 -1.83 1.23
N ALA A 49 8.89 -2.42 0.13
CA ALA A 49 9.96 -3.43 0.13
C ALA A 49 11.30 -2.85 0.62
N PHE A 50 11.65 -1.65 0.18
CA PHE A 50 12.87 -0.96 0.62
C PHE A 50 12.84 -0.72 2.13
N ILE A 51 11.76 -0.12 2.67
CA ILE A 51 11.65 0.15 4.11
C ILE A 51 11.66 -1.14 4.92
N ARG A 52 10.98 -2.19 4.43
CA ARG A 52 10.97 -3.51 5.08
C ARG A 52 12.38 -4.10 5.20
N ILE A 53 13.17 -4.05 4.13
CA ILE A 53 14.55 -4.55 4.12
C ILE A 53 15.41 -3.73 5.10
N SER A 54 15.32 -2.41 5.05
CA SER A 54 16.07 -1.50 5.94
C SER A 54 15.72 -1.68 7.43
N THR A 55 14.51 -2.12 7.75
CA THR A 55 14.05 -2.39 9.13
C THR A 55 14.21 -3.85 9.57
N GLN A 56 14.79 -4.71 8.72
CA GLN A 56 15.02 -6.14 8.97
C GLN A 56 13.77 -6.94 9.38
N ILE A 57 12.58 -6.47 8.98
CA ILE A 57 11.32 -7.18 9.27
C ILE A 57 11.33 -8.54 8.54
N SER A 58 11.01 -9.62 9.24
CA SER A 58 11.05 -10.98 8.68
C SER A 58 10.12 -11.16 7.46
N PHE A 59 10.51 -12.01 6.52
CA PHE A 59 9.69 -12.38 5.35
C PHE A 59 8.34 -12.99 5.75
N LYS A 60 8.27 -13.62 6.93
CA LYS A 60 7.03 -14.20 7.49
C LYS A 60 5.90 -13.17 7.67
N LEU A 61 6.23 -11.88 7.70
CA LEU A 61 5.29 -10.79 7.91
C LEU A 61 4.87 -10.06 6.61
N ILE A 62 5.42 -10.47 5.46
CA ILE A 62 5.00 -9.95 4.16
C ILE A 62 3.48 -10.11 3.94
N PRO A 63 2.81 -11.23 4.32
CA PRO A 63 1.36 -11.35 4.19
C PRO A 63 0.59 -10.23 4.89
N VAL A 64 1.07 -9.75 6.05
CA VAL A 64 0.44 -8.62 6.78
C VAL A 64 0.50 -7.34 5.94
N LEU A 65 1.66 -7.06 5.33
CA LEU A 65 1.85 -5.90 4.47
C LEU A 65 1.01 -6.00 3.18
N ILE A 66 0.88 -7.20 2.61
CA ILE A 66 0.01 -7.46 1.44
C ILE A 66 -1.45 -7.17 1.79
N ILE A 67 -1.94 -7.68 2.92
CA ILE A 67 -3.31 -7.43 3.38
C ILE A 67 -3.54 -5.92 3.56
N ALA A 68 -2.60 -5.22 4.19
CA ALA A 68 -2.67 -3.76 4.37
C ALA A 68 -2.68 -3.01 3.04
N ALA A 69 -1.86 -3.42 2.07
CA ALA A 69 -1.81 -2.83 0.74
C ALA A 69 -3.13 -3.03 -0.02
N ILE A 70 -3.68 -4.25 -0.01
CA ILE A 70 -4.97 -4.57 -0.64
C ILE A 70 -6.09 -3.77 0.03
N ALA A 71 -6.12 -3.72 1.37
CA ALA A 71 -7.10 -2.95 2.11
C ALA A 71 -7.04 -1.45 1.74
N GLY A 72 -5.85 -0.86 1.67
CA GLY A 72 -5.66 0.54 1.25
C GLY A 72 -6.16 0.78 -0.18
N GLN A 73 -5.78 -0.09 -1.13
CA GLN A 73 -6.25 -0.02 -2.51
C GLN A 73 -7.77 -0.13 -2.62
N MET A 74 -8.39 -1.02 -1.86
CA MET A 74 -9.85 -1.19 -1.81
C MET A 74 -10.53 0.04 -1.22
N THR A 75 -10.03 0.57 -0.10
CA THR A 75 -10.54 1.81 0.51
C THR A 75 -10.48 2.97 -0.47
N GLY A 76 -9.32 3.21 -1.10
CA GLY A 76 -9.18 4.22 -2.14
C GLY A 76 -10.11 3.99 -3.35
N SER A 77 -10.30 2.72 -3.72
CA SER A 77 -11.24 2.31 -4.76
C SER A 77 -12.71 2.43 -4.36
N ARG A 78 -13.03 2.75 -3.10
CA ARG A 78 -14.40 3.02 -2.64
C ARG A 78 -14.67 4.50 -2.41
N VAL A 79 -13.64 5.32 -2.27
CA VAL A 79 -13.79 6.79 -2.20
C VAL A 79 -14.54 7.25 -3.45
N LYS A 80 -15.78 7.71 -3.27
CA LYS A 80 -16.58 8.31 -4.33
C LYS A 80 -15.91 9.63 -4.70
N ARG A 81 -15.77 9.88 -6.01
CA ARG A 81 -15.55 11.25 -6.48
C ARG A 81 -16.82 12.00 -6.06
N LYS A 82 -16.74 12.86 -5.04
CA LYS A 82 -17.72 13.94 -4.94
C LYS A 82 -17.47 14.75 -6.21
N ASN A 83 -18.25 14.45 -7.25
CA ASN A 83 -18.33 15.32 -8.40
C ASN A 83 -18.83 16.64 -7.83
N LEU A 84 -17.92 17.61 -7.71
CA LEU A 84 -18.28 19.02 -7.71
C LEU A 84 -18.93 19.24 -9.07
N SER A 85 -20.25 19.05 -9.13
CA SER A 85 -21.11 19.56 -10.21
C SER A 85 -21.50 20.98 -9.87
#